data_AF-A0A5N9A376-F1
#
_entry.id   AF-A0A5N9A376-F1
#
_cell.length_a   1.000
_cell.length_b   1.000
_cell.length_c   1.000
_cell.angle_alpha   90.00
_cell.angle_beta   90.00
_cell.angle_gamma   90.00
#
_symmetry.space_group_name_H-M   'P 1'
#
loop_
_entity.id
_entity.type
_entity.pdbx_description
1 polymer ?
#
loop_
_entity_poly.entity_id
_entity_poly.type
_entity_poly.pdbx_seq_one_letter_code
_entity_poly.pdbx_strand_id
1 'polypeptide(L)' 'MARKDRDRFLRRQALQPDYQGFRGNTAVPRRTPSPETETVVCSVCQRRRNVASDSIPTDRSSYVCLSCQGDAVSD' A
#
# COMPACT_ATOMS: atom_id res chain seq x y z
N MET A 1 2.49 5.03 41.48
CA MET A 1 3.67 5.13 40.62
C MET A 1 3.40 4.38 39.31
N ALA A 2 3.00 5.05 38.21
CA ALA A 2 2.66 4.34 36.97
C ALA A 2 2.71 5.19 35.69
N ARG A 3 2.52 6.52 35.78
CA ARG A 3 2.56 7.42 34.61
C ARG A 3 3.97 7.93 34.27
N LYS A 4 4.75 8.32 35.28
CA LYS A 4 6.10 8.89 35.10
C LYS A 4 7.10 7.91 34.47
N ASP A 5 7.01 6.63 34.81
CA ASP A 5 7.89 5.59 34.25
C ASP A 5 7.52 5.26 32.80
N ARG A 6 6.22 5.29 32.48
CA ARG A 6 5.73 5.13 31.11
C ARG A 6 6.21 6.28 30.22
N ASP A 7 6.12 7.53 30.67
CA ASP A 7 6.59 8.68 29.90
C ASP A 7 8.12 8.66 29.72
N ARG A 8 8.87 8.27 30.76
CA ARG A 8 10.33 8.08 30.69
C ARG A 8 10.71 6.96 29.72
N PHE A 9 9.94 5.88 29.68
CA PHE A 9 10.15 4.75 28.78
C PHE A 9 9.88 5.13 27.32
N LEU A 10 8.75 5.80 27.05
CA LEU A 10 8.41 6.27 25.71
C LEU A 10 9.40 7.30 25.17
N ARG A 11 9.89 8.23 26.01
CA ARG A 11 10.92 9.20 25.61
C ARG A 11 12.24 8.52 25.25
N ARG A 12 12.63 7.44 25.94
CA ARG A 12 13.83 6.67 25.59
C ARG A 12 13.66 5.95 24.25
N GLN A 13 12.52 5.31 24.00
CA GLN A 13 12.24 4.70 22.70
C GLN A 13 12.28 5.73 21.56
N ALA A 14 11.78 6.95 21.79
CA ALA A 14 11.76 8.02 20.81
C ALA A 14 13.10 8.77 20.65
N LEU A 15 14.15 8.40 21.36
CA LEU A 15 15.47 9.04 21.25
C LEU A 15 16.61 8.05 21.00
N GLN A 16 16.32 6.74 21.03
CA GLN A 16 17.33 5.69 20.87
C GLN A 16 17.28 5.12 19.44
N PRO A 17 18.33 5.34 18.64
CA PRO A 17 18.41 4.85 17.25
C PRO A 17 18.34 3.33 17.12
N ASP A 18 18.83 2.62 18.13
CA ASP A 18 18.91 1.15 18.15
C ASP A 18 17.62 0.47 18.61
N TYR A 19 16.56 1.23 18.94
CA TYR A 19 15.28 0.65 19.34
C TYR A 19 14.56 0.08 18.12
N GLN A 20 14.19 -1.21 18.18
CA GLN A 20 13.47 -1.91 17.10
C GLN A 20 12.07 -1.31 16.94
N GLY A 21 11.93 -0.36 16.01
CA GLY A 21 10.72 0.46 15.81
C GLY A 21 10.94 1.97 15.86
N PHE A 22 12.16 2.43 16.15
CA PHE A 22 12.53 3.84 16.06
C PHE A 22 12.38 4.37 14.63
N ARG A 23 11.55 5.40 14.45
CA ARG A 23 11.27 6.00 13.12
C ARG A 23 11.94 7.37 12.92
N GLY A 24 12.79 7.79 13.85
CA GLY A 24 13.42 9.12 13.85
C GLY A 24 12.48 10.26 14.25
N ASN A 25 13.05 11.41 14.61
CA ASN A 25 12.32 12.66 14.92
C ASN A 25 12.02 13.52 13.67
N THR A 26 12.30 13.02 12.46
CA THR A 26 12.35 13.84 11.23
C THR A 26 11.47 13.35 10.08
N ALA A 27 10.66 12.31 10.28
CA ALA A 27 9.73 11.88 9.25
C ALA A 27 8.31 12.29 9.63
N VAL A 28 7.96 13.54 9.37
CA VAL A 28 6.55 13.83 9.02
C VAL A 28 6.25 12.87 7.87
N PRO A 29 5.27 11.95 7.98
CA PRO A 29 4.95 11.07 6.88
C PRO A 29 4.47 11.97 5.74
N ARG A 30 5.37 12.21 4.78
CA ARG A 30 5.03 12.87 3.54
C ARG A 30 4.01 11.95 2.88
N ARG A 31 2.74 12.33 2.97
CA ARG A 31 1.66 11.64 2.25
C ARG A 31 2.02 11.74 0.78
N THR A 32 2.62 10.68 0.24
CA THR A 32 2.65 10.48 -1.19
C THR A 32 1.20 10.40 -1.65
N PRO A 33 0.80 11.17 -2.67
CA PRO A 33 -0.53 11.01 -3.23
C PRO A 33 -0.70 9.54 -3.61
N SER A 34 -1.77 8.90 -3.13
CA SER A 34 -2.10 7.56 -3.56
C SER A 34 -2.33 7.61 -5.07
N PRO A 35 -1.80 6.65 -5.85
CA PRO A 35 -2.15 6.57 -7.26
C PRO A 35 -3.67 6.51 -7.39
N GLU A 36 -4.21 7.25 -8.36
CA GLU A 36 -5.63 7.20 -8.67
C GLU A 36 -5.96 5.76 -9.10
N THR A 37 -6.93 5.16 -8.42
CA THR A 37 -7.37 3.81 -8.70
C THR A 37 -8.81 3.82 -9.15
N GLU A 38 -9.09 3.00 -10.15
CA GLU A 38 -10.42 2.83 -10.72
C GLU A 38 -10.86 1.37 -10.58
N THR A 39 -12.18 1.19 -10.48
CA THR A 39 -12.79 -0.14 -10.40
C THR A 39 -13.19 -0.60 -11.79
N VAL A 40 -12.59 -1.68 -12.27
CA VAL A 40 -12.88 -2.31 -13.57
C VAL A 40 -13.22 -3.78 -13.39
N VAL A 41 -13.96 -4.34 -14.35
CA VAL A 41 -14.34 -5.75 -14.38
C VAL A 41 -13.42 -6.46 -15.36
N CYS A 42 -12.81 -7.57 -14.93
CA CYS A 42 -12.02 -8.41 -15.82
C CYS A 42 -12.93 -9.11 -16.85
N SER A 43 -12.62 -9.01 -18.13
CA SER A 43 -13.39 -9.67 -19.20
C SER A 43 -13.37 -11.21 -19.10
N VAL A 44 -12.28 -11.77 -18.58
CA VAL A 44 -12.08 -13.23 -18.46
C VAL A 44 -12.76 -13.80 -17.21
N CYS A 45 -12.42 -13.31 -16.03
CA CYS A 45 -12.91 -13.88 -14.77
C CYS A 45 -14.11 -13.14 -14.17
N GLN A 46 -14.56 -12.05 -14.79
CA GLN A 46 -15.72 -11.24 -14.36
C GLN A 46 -15.62 -10.70 -12.93
N ARG A 47 -14.43 -10.71 -12.33
CA ARG A 47 -14.17 -10.15 -11.00
C ARG A 47 -13.83 -8.67 -11.10
N ARG A 48 -14.36 -7.90 -10.14
CA ARG A 48 -13.99 -6.50 -9.96
C ARG A 48 -12.55 -6.38 -9.45
N ARG A 49 -11.80 -5.44 -10.00
CA ARG A 49 -10.40 -5.15 -9.66
C ARG A 49 -10.26 -3.65 -9.47
N ASN A 50 -9.51 -3.27 -8.43
CA ASN A 50 -9.03 -1.90 -8.27
C ASN A 50 -7.65 -1.85 -8.89
N VAL A 51 -7.52 -1.09 -9.98
CA VAL A 51 -6.25 -0.93 -10.70
C VAL A 51 -5.93 0.53 -10.87
N ALA A 52 -4.66 0.83 -11.06
CA ALA A 52 -4.20 2.19 -11.29
C ALA A 52 -4.74 2.70 -12.63
N SER A 53 -5.24 3.93 -12.66
CA SER A 53 -5.95 4.49 -13.82
C SER A 53 -5.09 4.54 -15.10
N ASP A 54 -3.77 4.61 -14.94
CA ASP A 54 -2.75 4.56 -16.01
C ASP A 54 -2.59 3.18 -16.66
N SER A 55 -2.98 2.11 -15.97
CA SER A 55 -2.89 0.72 -16.45
C SER A 55 -4.14 0.20 -17.15
N ILE A 56 -5.21 1.01 -17.22
CA ILE A 56 -6.48 0.62 -17.82
C ILE A 56 -6.47 0.96 -19.32
N PRO A 57 -6.81 0.00 -20.20
CA PRO A 57 -6.98 0.29 -21.62
C PRO A 57 -8.10 1.31 -21.86
N THR A 58 -8.03 2.08 -22.96
CA THR A 58 -9.11 3.03 -23.32
C THR A 58 -10.48 2.35 -23.38
N ASP A 59 -10.51 1.10 -23.87
CA ASP A 59 -11.68 0.24 -23.74
C ASP A 59 -11.64 -0.53 -22.41
N ARG A 60 -12.45 -0.09 -21.45
CA ARG A 60 -12.56 -0.74 -20.13
C ARG A 60 -13.11 -2.16 -20.21
N SER A 61 -13.83 -2.52 -21.28
CA SER A 61 -14.42 -3.86 -21.43
C SER A 61 -13.40 -4.91 -21.84
N SER A 62 -12.25 -4.51 -22.39
CA SER A 62 -11.17 -5.41 -22.81
C SER A 62 -10.17 -5.71 -21.68
N TYR A 63 -10.35 -5.15 -20.49
CA TYR A 63 -9.41 -5.30 -19.39
C TYR A 63 -9.30 -6.75 -18.91
N VAL A 64 -8.07 -7.29 -18.87
CA VAL A 64 -7.74 -8.62 -18.36
C VAL A 64 -6.87 -8.48 -17.11
N CYS A 65 -7.23 -9.12 -16.00
CA CYS A 65 -6.46 -9.01 -14.76
C CYS A 65 -5.16 -9.83 -14.78
N LEU A 66 -4.17 -9.42 -14.00
CA LEU A 66 -2.85 -10.06 -13.92
C LEU A 66 -2.89 -11.58 -13.71
N SER A 67 -3.84 -12.09 -12.91
CA SER A 67 -4.02 -13.55 -12.74
C SER A 67 -4.33 -14.24 -14.07
N CYS A 68 -5.30 -13.71 -14.83
CA CYS A 68 -5.69 -14.27 -16.12
C CYS A 68 -4.65 -14.01 -17.23
N GLN A 69 -3.81 -12.99 -17.08
CA GLN A 69 -2.67 -12.77 -17.97
C GLN A 69 -1.58 -13.83 -17.75
N GLY A 70 -1.30 -14.20 -16.50
CA GLY A 70 -0.30 -15.24 -16.16
C GLY A 70 -0.72 -16.64 -16.62
N ASP A 71 -2.01 -16.96 -16.53
CA ASP A 71 -2.55 -18.25 -17.01
C ASP A 71 -2.44 -18.41 -18.53
N ALA A 72 -2.44 -17.30 -19.29
CA ALA A 72 -2.35 -17.32 -20.76
C ALA A 72 -0.92 -17.49 -21.30
N VAL A 73 0.11 -17.32 -20.47
CA VAL A 73 1.53 -17.38 -20.85
C VAL A 73 2.15 -18.74 -20.46
N SER A 74 1.36 -19.63 -19.86
CA SER A 74 1.80 -20.95 -19.43
C SER A 74 1.42 -22.01 -20.48
N ASP A 75 2.15 -22.05 -21.60
CA ASP A 75 2.18 -23.18 -22.55
C ASP A 75 3.62 -23.71 -22.64
#